data_AF-A0A8J5YEZ6-F1
#
_entry.id   AF-A0A8J5YEZ6-F1
#
_cell.length_a   1.000
_cell.length_b   1.000
_cell.length_c   1.000
_cell.angle_alpha   90.00
_cell.angle_beta   90.00
_cell.angle_gamma   90.00
#
_symmetry.space_group_name_H-M   'P 1'
#
loop_
_entity.id
_entity.type
_entity.pdbx_description
1 polymer ?
#
loop_
_entity_poly.entity_id
_entity_poly.type
_entity_poly.pdbx_seq_one_letter_code
_entity_poly.pdbx_strand_id
1 'polypeptide(L)'
;MFRACLALKQVLCFICFYIYRSEHPLGVKRFGVLVGKKMVEKSWVLTVLVVFIMHGDESLASDPDPIQDFCIPNPKFGSIKTAHLSILPCKNSSEATTDDFVFSGLKSSGNFTDTGLATFPVNPTIFPGINTLGISFVRADLKVGGINPPHFHPRATEIAYVVQGSVYSGFVDSNNRVFSRVIEQGEVMVFPKGLLHFQMNVGEKPATIFACLNSQNPGLQKIPSAIFGSGINEELLEKAFGLNHKQIGTMRRRFDPKTVN
;
A
#
# COMPACT_ATOMS: atom_id res chain seq x y z
N MET A 1 10.48 -13.00 -8.37
CA MET A 1 11.41 -14.12 -8.68
C MET A 1 11.97 -14.83 -7.44
N PHE A 2 12.48 -14.14 -6.40
CA PHE A 2 13.10 -14.79 -5.23
C PHE A 2 12.13 -15.57 -4.29
N ARG A 3 10.86 -15.17 -4.18
CA ARG A 3 9.90 -15.84 -3.27
C ARG A 3 9.32 -17.15 -3.83
N ALA A 4 9.15 -17.25 -5.15
CA ALA A 4 8.76 -18.49 -5.82
C ALA A 4 9.80 -19.61 -5.62
N CYS A 5 11.09 -19.25 -5.51
CA CYS A 5 12.17 -20.21 -5.26
C CYS A 5 12.16 -20.77 -3.82
N LEU A 6 11.67 -20.00 -2.83
CA LEU A 6 11.64 -20.42 -1.44
C LEU A 6 10.51 -21.44 -1.16
N ALA A 7 9.35 -21.23 -1.77
CA ALA A 7 8.22 -22.17 -1.71
C ALA A 7 8.60 -23.52 -2.37
N LEU A 8 9.33 -23.47 -3.50
CA LEU A 8 9.78 -24.68 -4.19
C LEU A 8 10.76 -25.51 -3.34
N LYS A 9 11.66 -24.86 -2.59
CA LYS A 9 12.64 -25.55 -1.72
C LYS A 9 12.00 -26.29 -0.54
N GLN A 10 10.97 -25.72 0.07
CA GLN A 10 10.26 -26.39 1.18
C GLN A 10 9.47 -27.61 0.70
N VAL A 11 8.84 -27.51 -0.48
CA VAL A 11 8.08 -28.62 -1.08
C VAL A 11 9.01 -29.77 -1.51
N LEU A 12 10.16 -29.47 -2.12
CA LEU A 12 11.16 -30.48 -2.49
C LEU A 12 11.72 -31.24 -1.26
N CYS A 13 11.88 -30.57 -0.12
CA CYS A 13 12.37 -31.20 1.11
C CYS A 13 11.36 -32.20 1.69
N PHE A 14 10.07 -31.86 1.66
CA PHE A 14 8.98 -32.77 2.07
C PHE A 14 8.84 -33.97 1.12
N ILE A 15 9.00 -33.76 -0.18
CA ILE A 15 8.96 -34.83 -1.19
C ILE A 15 10.12 -35.81 -0.97
N CYS A 16 11.34 -35.34 -0.76
CA CYS A 16 12.50 -36.20 -0.49
C CYS A 16 12.32 -37.04 0.79
N PHE A 17 11.79 -36.44 1.87
CA PHE A 17 11.57 -37.16 3.12
C PHE A 17 10.48 -38.25 2.99
N TYR A 18 9.46 -38.01 2.16
CA TYR A 18 8.37 -38.95 1.94
C TYR A 18 8.76 -40.09 0.98
N ILE A 19 9.56 -39.80 -0.06
CA ILE A 19 10.12 -40.81 -0.97
C ILE A 19 11.12 -41.71 -0.21
N TYR A 20 12.01 -41.14 0.62
CA TYR A 20 12.98 -41.91 1.40
C TYR A 20 12.30 -42.90 2.38
N ARG A 21 11.17 -42.50 2.99
CA ARG A 21 10.38 -43.35 3.88
C ARG A 21 9.59 -44.45 3.15
N SER A 22 9.38 -44.30 1.83
CA SER A 22 8.69 -45.27 0.98
C SER A 22 9.60 -46.43 0.54
N GLU A 23 10.92 -46.23 0.45
CA GLU A 23 11.85 -47.24 -0.09
C GLU A 23 12.40 -48.23 0.96
N HIS A 24 12.27 -47.95 2.26
CA HIS A 24 12.68 -48.87 3.34
C HIS A 24 11.53 -49.26 4.30
N PRO A 25 10.59 -50.12 3.88
CA PRO A 25 9.57 -50.67 4.78
C PRO A 25 10.14 -51.86 5.57
N LEU A 26 10.20 -51.74 6.90
CA LEU A 26 10.45 -52.87 7.80
C LEU A 26 9.28 -53.88 7.73
N GLY A 27 9.53 -55.05 7.14
CA GLY A 27 8.97 -56.34 7.56
C GLY A 27 7.50 -56.71 7.26
N VAL A 28 7.34 -57.62 6.29
CA VAL A 28 6.45 -58.83 6.25
C VAL A 28 4.90 -58.72 6.15
N LYS A 29 4.42 -59.12 4.95
CA LYS A 29 3.19 -59.87 4.54
C LYS A 29 1.76 -59.39 4.88
N ARG A 30 0.99 -59.05 3.82
CA ARG A 30 -0.20 -59.81 3.32
C ARG A 30 -0.69 -59.22 1.98
N PHE A 31 -0.52 -59.99 0.90
CA PHE A 31 -0.98 -59.68 -0.46
C PHE A 31 -2.49 -59.95 -0.58
N GLY A 32 -3.28 -59.01 -1.08
CA GLY A 32 -4.65 -59.28 -1.54
C GLY A 32 -5.69 -58.17 -1.32
N VAL A 33 -5.61 -57.40 -0.22
CA VAL A 33 -6.62 -56.35 0.09
C VAL A 33 -6.02 -54.95 0.21
N LEU A 34 -4.69 -54.84 0.25
CA LEU A 34 -4.00 -53.55 0.40
C LEU A 34 -3.82 -52.76 -0.90
N VAL A 35 -3.99 -53.38 -2.08
CA VAL A 35 -3.72 -52.71 -3.37
C VAL A 35 -4.81 -51.70 -3.70
N GLY A 36 -6.08 -52.01 -3.39
CA GLY A 36 -7.20 -51.08 -3.57
C GLY A 36 -7.19 -49.91 -2.59
N LYS A 37 -6.92 -50.16 -1.29
CA LYS A 37 -6.84 -49.08 -0.28
C LYS A 37 -5.67 -48.12 -0.52
N LYS A 38 -4.46 -48.61 -0.82
CA LYS A 38 -3.30 -47.75 -1.12
C LYS A 38 -3.47 -46.93 -2.39
N MET A 39 -4.18 -47.46 -3.40
CA MET A 39 -4.41 -46.76 -4.66
C MET A 39 -5.49 -45.68 -4.53
N VAL A 40 -6.55 -45.95 -3.77
CA VAL A 40 -7.57 -44.96 -3.42
C VAL A 40 -6.95 -43.84 -2.58
N GLU A 41 -6.21 -44.16 -1.52
CA GLU A 41 -5.56 -43.18 -0.62
C GLU A 41 -4.59 -42.24 -1.37
N LYS A 42 -3.82 -42.75 -2.35
CA LYS A 42 -2.98 -41.93 -3.24
C LYS A 42 -3.80 -41.02 -4.17
N SER A 43 -4.97 -41.46 -4.62
CA SER A 43 -5.87 -40.65 -5.46
C SER A 43 -6.48 -39.50 -4.68
N TRP A 44 -6.90 -39.70 -3.42
CA TRP A 44 -7.43 -38.62 -2.59
C TRP A 44 -6.36 -37.58 -2.25
N VAL A 45 -5.13 -38.01 -1.96
CA VAL A 45 -4.01 -37.09 -1.72
C VAL A 45 -3.69 -36.28 -2.97
N LEU A 46 -3.68 -36.89 -4.16
CA LEU A 46 -3.44 -36.19 -5.42
C LEU A 46 -4.57 -35.20 -5.74
N THR A 47 -5.83 -35.57 -5.53
CA THR A 47 -6.99 -34.68 -5.70
C THR A 47 -6.94 -33.51 -4.72
N VAL A 48 -6.62 -33.74 -3.44
CA VAL A 48 -6.45 -32.68 -2.45
C VAL A 48 -5.27 -31.77 -2.79
N LEU A 49 -4.17 -32.31 -3.32
CA LEU A 49 -3.03 -31.51 -3.79
C LEU A 49 -3.41 -30.63 -4.98
N VAL A 50 -4.13 -31.18 -5.97
CA VAL A 50 -4.61 -30.43 -7.15
C VAL A 50 -5.60 -29.35 -6.72
N VAL A 51 -6.51 -29.64 -5.78
CA VAL A 51 -7.40 -28.64 -5.19
C VAL A 51 -6.56 -27.55 -4.48
N PHE A 52 -5.57 -27.89 -3.66
CA PHE A 52 -4.70 -26.91 -3.01
C PHE A 52 -3.88 -26.04 -3.98
N ILE A 53 -3.41 -26.62 -5.10
CA ILE A 53 -2.69 -25.89 -6.15
C ILE A 53 -3.64 -24.95 -6.91
N MET A 54 -4.89 -25.37 -7.14
CA MET A 54 -5.93 -24.55 -7.78
C MET A 54 -6.50 -23.45 -6.86
N HIS A 55 -6.28 -23.56 -5.54
CA HIS A 55 -6.59 -22.53 -4.53
C HIS A 55 -5.34 -21.75 -4.08
N GLY A 56 -4.26 -21.80 -4.88
CA GLY A 56 -3.15 -20.90 -4.72
C GLY A 56 -3.59 -19.48 -5.06
N ASP A 57 -4.20 -18.79 -4.10
CA ASP A 57 -4.51 -17.37 -4.25
C ASP A 57 -3.18 -16.62 -4.44
N GLU A 58 -2.92 -16.22 -5.68
CA GLU A 58 -1.92 -15.23 -6.04
C GLU A 58 -2.26 -13.94 -5.27
N SER A 59 -1.68 -13.78 -4.08
CA SER A 59 -1.79 -12.53 -3.34
C SER A 59 -1.02 -11.44 -4.11
N LEU A 60 -1.74 -10.70 -4.94
CA LEU A 60 -1.20 -9.52 -5.62
C LEU A 60 -0.84 -8.47 -4.57
N ALA A 61 0.46 -8.23 -4.40
CA ALA A 61 1.02 -7.24 -3.47
C ALA A 61 0.99 -5.80 -4.03
N SER A 62 0.39 -5.62 -5.20
CA SER A 62 0.20 -4.37 -5.94
C SER A 62 -1.20 -4.33 -6.55
N ASP A 63 -1.54 -3.18 -7.13
CA ASP A 63 -2.72 -3.09 -7.98
C ASP A 63 -2.64 -4.17 -9.09
N PRO A 64 -3.78 -4.79 -9.47
CA PRO A 64 -3.81 -5.73 -10.59
C PRO A 64 -3.41 -5.06 -11.90
N ASP A 65 -2.72 -5.80 -12.76
CA ASP A 65 -2.46 -5.34 -14.12
C ASP A 65 -3.78 -5.14 -14.88
N PRO A 66 -3.88 -4.09 -15.71
CA PRO A 66 -5.07 -3.86 -16.50
C PRO A 66 -5.25 -4.97 -17.55
N ILE A 67 -6.48 -5.46 -17.70
CA ILE A 67 -6.84 -6.50 -18.69
C ILE A 67 -7.26 -5.93 -20.05
N GLN A 68 -7.26 -4.60 -20.19
CA GLN A 68 -7.58 -3.84 -21.39
C GLN A 68 -6.89 -2.47 -21.32
N ASP A 69 -6.81 -1.74 -22.42
CA ASP A 69 -6.04 -0.48 -22.51
C ASP A 69 -6.44 0.57 -21.48
N PHE A 70 -7.75 0.72 -21.20
CA PHE A 70 -8.27 1.64 -20.19
C PHE A 70 -9.63 1.20 -19.66
N CYS A 71 -9.97 1.62 -18.44
CA CYS A 71 -11.30 1.46 -17.86
C CYS A 71 -11.69 2.73 -17.10
N ILE A 72 -12.38 3.66 -17.77
CA ILE A 72 -12.86 4.89 -17.14
C ILE A 72 -14.19 4.59 -16.41
N PRO A 73 -14.31 4.77 -15.09
CA PRO A 73 -15.56 4.54 -14.37
C PRO A 73 -16.72 5.36 -14.94
N ASN A 74 -17.85 4.71 -15.22
CA ASN A 74 -19.08 5.38 -15.66
C ASN A 74 -20.12 5.41 -14.53
N PRO A 75 -20.35 6.58 -13.91
CA PRO A 75 -21.31 6.70 -12.80
C PRO A 75 -22.77 6.50 -13.25
N LYS A 76 -23.07 6.54 -14.56
CA LYS A 76 -24.44 6.36 -15.08
C LYS A 76 -24.98 4.94 -14.94
N PHE A 77 -24.11 3.93 -14.90
CA PHE A 77 -24.52 2.52 -14.90
C PHE A 77 -24.76 1.93 -13.49
N GLY A 78 -24.78 2.78 -12.45
CA GLY A 78 -24.87 2.33 -11.06
C GLY A 78 -23.56 1.71 -10.56
N SER A 79 -23.46 1.49 -9.24
CA SER A 79 -22.30 0.83 -8.64
C SER A 79 -22.65 -0.59 -8.23
N ILE A 80 -21.78 -1.53 -8.57
CA ILE A 80 -21.83 -2.89 -8.01
C ILE A 80 -21.14 -2.81 -6.64
N LYS A 81 -21.94 -2.87 -5.57
CA LYS A 81 -21.40 -2.87 -4.21
C LYS A 81 -21.05 -4.29 -3.80
N THR A 82 -19.78 -4.52 -3.50
CA THR A 82 -19.30 -5.69 -2.75
C THR A 82 -19.03 -5.28 -1.29
N ALA A 83 -18.79 -6.25 -0.40
CA ALA A 83 -18.48 -5.98 1.01
C ALA A 83 -17.25 -5.06 1.21
N HIS A 84 -16.34 -5.00 0.22
CA HIS A 84 -15.07 -4.28 0.33
C HIS A 84 -14.83 -3.25 -0.79
N LEU A 85 -15.60 -3.29 -1.88
CA LEU A 85 -15.37 -2.45 -3.06
C LEU A 85 -16.68 -2.02 -3.73
N SER A 86 -16.77 -0.76 -4.12
CA SER A 86 -17.76 -0.31 -5.11
C SER A 86 -17.12 -0.38 -6.49
N ILE A 87 -17.53 -1.33 -7.30
CA ILE A 87 -17.06 -1.48 -8.68
C ILE A 87 -18.00 -0.67 -9.57
N LEU A 88 -17.46 0.34 -10.23
CA LEU A 88 -18.17 1.09 -11.26
C LEU A 88 -17.88 0.44 -12.61
N PRO A 89 -18.90 0.14 -13.42
CA PRO A 89 -18.71 -0.33 -14.80
C PRO A 89 -17.88 0.68 -15.59
N CYS A 90 -17.00 0.19 -16.47
CA CYS A 90 -16.22 1.05 -17.35
C CYS A 90 -17.14 1.66 -18.43
N LYS A 91 -16.85 2.90 -18.82
CA LYS A 91 -17.40 3.56 -20.01
C LYS A 91 -17.05 2.78 -21.27
N ASN A 92 -17.91 2.80 -22.30
CA ASN A 92 -17.57 2.21 -23.60
C ASN A 92 -16.42 3.00 -24.24
N SER A 93 -15.45 2.30 -24.82
CA SER A 93 -14.36 2.89 -25.59
C SER A 93 -14.80 3.93 -26.62
N SER A 94 -15.95 3.74 -27.28
CA SER A 94 -16.48 4.66 -28.29
C SER A 94 -16.96 6.00 -27.71
N GLU A 95 -17.22 6.06 -26.40
CA GLU A 95 -17.62 7.28 -25.72
C GLU A 95 -16.41 8.05 -25.16
N ALA A 96 -15.24 7.41 -25.07
CA ALA A 96 -14.04 8.00 -24.47
C ALA A 96 -13.50 9.15 -25.33
N THR A 97 -13.07 10.23 -24.69
CA THR A 97 -12.46 11.38 -25.35
C THR A 97 -11.11 11.70 -24.74
N THR A 98 -10.31 12.55 -25.40
CA THR A 98 -9.02 13.01 -24.87
C THR A 98 -9.14 13.64 -23.48
N ASP A 99 -10.25 14.30 -23.19
CA ASP A 99 -10.49 14.94 -21.90
C ASP A 99 -10.61 13.93 -20.74
N ASP A 100 -10.97 12.67 -21.03
CA ASP A 100 -10.97 11.59 -20.03
C ASP A 100 -9.54 11.22 -19.58
N PHE A 101 -8.52 11.61 -20.34
CA PHE A 101 -7.10 11.27 -20.13
C PHE A 101 -6.23 12.48 -19.76
N VAL A 102 -6.82 13.67 -19.59
CA VAL A 102 -6.09 14.89 -19.23
C VAL A 102 -6.60 15.49 -17.93
N PHE A 103 -5.73 15.59 -16.93
CA PHE A 103 -6.06 16.24 -15.66
C PHE A 103 -5.41 17.62 -15.54
N SER A 104 -6.22 18.68 -15.44
CA SER A 104 -5.76 20.07 -15.32
C SER A 104 -5.82 20.63 -13.90
N GLY A 105 -6.19 19.84 -12.89
CA GLY A 105 -6.45 20.34 -11.52
C GLY A 105 -5.21 20.66 -10.68
N LEU A 106 -4.00 20.38 -11.18
CA LEU A 106 -2.75 20.55 -10.43
C LEU A 106 -2.05 21.90 -10.62
N LYS A 107 -2.69 22.85 -11.31
CA LYS A 107 -2.11 24.16 -11.66
C LYS A 107 -1.87 25.06 -10.44
N SER A 108 -2.65 24.92 -9.37
CA SER A 108 -2.57 25.74 -8.16
C SER A 108 -2.44 24.90 -6.89
N SER A 109 -1.94 25.54 -5.82
CA SER A 109 -1.92 24.96 -4.48
C SER A 109 -3.33 24.70 -3.96
N GLY A 110 -3.49 23.69 -3.11
CA GLY A 110 -4.68 23.48 -2.30
C GLY A 110 -4.72 24.39 -1.06
N ASN A 111 -5.65 24.09 -0.15
CA ASN A 111 -5.77 24.78 1.13
C ASN A 111 -4.70 24.29 2.12
N PHE A 112 -4.02 25.23 2.77
CA PHE A 112 -3.00 24.93 3.78
C PHE A 112 -3.62 24.53 5.11
N THR A 113 -3.07 23.49 5.72
CA THR A 113 -3.37 23.07 7.10
C THR A 113 -2.57 23.88 8.12
N ASP A 114 -2.85 23.66 9.41
CA ASP A 114 -2.09 24.19 10.54
C ASP A 114 -0.59 23.78 10.51
N THR A 115 -0.22 22.73 9.77
CA THR A 115 1.20 22.33 9.59
C THR A 115 1.89 23.07 8.45
N GLY A 116 1.19 23.97 7.75
CA GLY A 116 1.74 24.68 6.59
C GLY A 116 1.84 23.81 5.33
N LEU A 117 1.14 22.68 5.29
CA LEU A 117 1.05 21.79 4.13
C LEU A 117 -0.28 21.98 3.40
N ALA A 118 -0.24 22.10 2.07
CA ALA A 118 -1.39 21.90 1.21
C ALA A 118 -1.12 20.69 0.32
N THR A 119 -2.09 19.78 0.20
CA THR A 119 -1.99 18.60 -0.68
C THR A 119 -3.17 18.51 -1.60
N PHE A 120 -2.93 18.15 -2.85
CA PHE A 120 -3.95 17.81 -3.83
C PHE A 120 -3.69 16.39 -4.37
N PRO A 121 -4.32 15.35 -3.79
CA PRO A 121 -4.18 13.98 -4.28
C PRO A 121 -5.00 13.76 -5.54
N VAL A 122 -4.45 12.99 -6.48
CA VAL A 122 -5.07 12.59 -7.75
C VAL A 122 -5.12 11.08 -7.78
N ASN A 123 -6.32 10.55 -7.53
CA ASN A 123 -6.65 9.13 -7.56
C ASN A 123 -7.81 8.92 -8.56
N PRO A 124 -8.25 7.68 -8.83
CA PRO A 124 -9.35 7.40 -9.75
C PRO A 124 -10.68 8.11 -9.44
N THR A 125 -10.91 8.56 -8.20
CA THR A 125 -12.09 9.35 -7.85
C THR A 125 -12.00 10.79 -8.38
N ILE A 126 -10.80 11.37 -8.41
CA ILE A 126 -10.55 12.75 -8.87
C ILE A 126 -10.20 12.79 -10.36
N PHE A 127 -9.45 11.80 -10.85
CA PHE A 127 -9.09 11.66 -12.26
C PHE A 127 -9.42 10.24 -12.73
N PRO A 128 -10.66 10.01 -13.22
CA PRO A 128 -11.16 8.68 -13.58
C PRO A 128 -10.32 7.93 -14.61
N GLY A 129 -9.58 8.65 -15.48
CA GLY A 129 -8.71 8.08 -16.51
C GLY A 129 -7.59 7.17 -16.00
N ILE A 130 -7.18 7.29 -14.73
CA ILE A 130 -6.11 6.43 -14.16
C ILE A 130 -6.63 5.17 -13.49
N ASN A 131 -7.94 4.95 -13.49
CA ASN A 131 -8.53 3.74 -12.95
C ASN A 131 -7.99 2.50 -13.67
N THR A 132 -7.66 1.45 -12.91
CA THR A 132 -7.00 0.19 -13.35
C THR A 132 -5.56 0.32 -13.81
N LEU A 133 -4.99 1.53 -13.86
CA LEU A 133 -3.62 1.75 -14.37
C LEU A 133 -2.53 1.67 -13.30
N GLY A 134 -2.90 1.35 -12.05
CA GLY A 134 -1.93 1.13 -10.98
C GLY A 134 -1.12 2.38 -10.57
N ILE A 135 -1.61 3.58 -10.84
CA ILE A 135 -0.90 4.83 -10.55
C ILE A 135 -1.79 5.87 -9.87
N SER A 136 -1.18 6.69 -9.03
CA SER A 136 -1.75 7.95 -8.54
C SER A 136 -0.69 9.04 -8.49
N PHE A 137 -1.14 10.27 -8.29
CA PHE A 137 -0.28 11.44 -8.31
C PHE A 137 -0.68 12.40 -7.19
N VAL A 138 0.22 13.28 -6.77
CA VAL A 138 -0.09 14.28 -5.76
C VAL A 138 0.75 15.53 -5.99
N ARG A 139 0.13 16.69 -5.78
CA ARG A 139 0.83 17.96 -5.55
C ARG A 139 0.89 18.22 -4.06
N ALA A 140 2.05 18.57 -3.55
CA ALA A 140 2.23 19.06 -2.19
C ALA A 140 2.94 20.42 -2.20
N ASP A 141 2.35 21.41 -1.53
CA ASP A 141 2.95 22.72 -1.32
C ASP A 141 3.22 22.91 0.18
N LEU A 142 4.40 23.42 0.52
CA LEU A 142 4.84 23.68 1.88
C LEU A 142 5.16 25.17 2.04
N LYS A 143 4.51 25.83 3.01
CA LYS A 143 4.95 27.16 3.47
C LYS A 143 6.38 27.08 4.02
N VAL A 144 7.04 28.23 4.18
CA VAL A 144 8.32 28.30 4.89
C VAL A 144 8.16 27.71 6.29
N GLY A 145 9.01 26.73 6.66
CA GLY A 145 8.90 25.97 7.91
C GLY A 145 7.74 24.97 7.96
N GLY A 146 6.92 24.86 6.90
CA GLY A 146 5.82 23.92 6.81
C GLY A 146 6.30 22.48 6.72
N ILE A 147 5.50 21.55 7.27
CA ILE A 147 5.83 20.13 7.31
C ILE A 147 4.74 19.26 6.68
N ASN A 148 5.19 18.21 6.00
CA ASN A 148 4.40 17.00 5.85
C ASN A 148 4.84 16.03 6.96
N PRO A 149 4.00 15.83 7.99
CA PRO A 149 4.40 15.07 9.19
C PRO A 149 4.75 13.63 8.82
N PRO A 150 5.48 12.90 9.69
CA PRO A 150 5.79 11.49 9.47
C PRO A 150 4.54 10.68 9.08
N HIS A 151 4.61 10.01 7.93
CA HIS A 151 3.52 9.23 7.35
C HIS A 151 4.05 8.11 6.48
N PHE A 152 3.17 7.21 6.04
CA PHE A 152 3.50 6.20 5.05
C PHE A 152 2.31 5.85 4.16
N HIS A 153 2.64 5.21 3.03
CA HIS A 153 1.71 4.68 2.04
C HIS A 153 1.73 3.15 2.12
N PRO A 154 0.71 2.49 2.70
CA PRO A 154 0.73 1.04 2.90
C PRO A 154 0.73 0.24 1.58
N ARG A 155 0.27 0.83 0.48
CA ARG A 155 0.06 0.11 -0.79
C ARG A 155 0.93 0.59 -1.94
N ALA A 156 1.72 1.65 -1.77
CA ALA A 156 2.55 2.20 -2.85
C ALA A 156 3.93 2.65 -2.40
N THR A 157 4.90 2.48 -3.30
CA THR A 157 6.14 3.27 -3.35
C THR A 157 5.79 4.64 -3.93
N GLU A 158 6.44 5.68 -3.42
CA GLU A 158 6.33 7.06 -3.90
C GLU A 158 7.65 7.53 -4.51
N ILE A 159 7.58 8.30 -5.59
CA ILE A 159 8.69 9.08 -6.13
C ILE A 159 8.29 10.55 -6.15
N ALA A 160 9.06 11.39 -5.45
CA ALA A 160 8.78 12.80 -5.28
C ALA A 160 9.84 13.66 -5.98
N TYR A 161 9.38 14.61 -6.79
CA TYR A 161 10.17 15.59 -7.53
C TYR A 161 9.93 16.99 -6.96
N VAL A 162 11.02 17.70 -6.64
CA VAL A 162 10.93 19.09 -6.15
C VAL A 162 10.89 20.05 -7.34
N VAL A 163 9.78 20.77 -7.48
CA VAL A 163 9.61 21.79 -8.51
C VAL A 163 10.30 23.10 -8.13
N GLN A 164 10.21 23.46 -6.85
CA GLN A 164 10.82 24.66 -6.30
C GLN A 164 10.99 24.54 -4.78
N GLY A 165 11.94 25.30 -4.23
CA GLY A 165 12.23 25.35 -2.79
C GLY A 165 13.33 24.37 -2.35
N SER A 166 13.60 24.36 -1.05
CA SER A 166 14.59 23.47 -0.41
C SER A 166 13.91 22.69 0.71
N VAL A 167 13.88 21.37 0.58
CA VAL A 167 13.06 20.50 1.42
C VAL A 167 13.96 19.50 2.14
N TYR A 168 14.00 19.55 3.47
CA TYR A 168 14.56 18.46 4.26
C TYR A 168 13.61 17.27 4.14
N SER A 169 14.04 16.22 3.44
CA SER A 169 13.23 15.04 3.16
C SER A 169 13.97 13.77 3.54
N GLY A 170 13.23 12.78 4.03
CA GLY A 170 13.81 11.51 4.43
C GLY A 170 12.81 10.41 4.70
N PHE A 171 13.31 9.19 4.79
CA PHE A 171 12.59 8.02 5.27
C PHE A 171 13.39 7.25 6.32
N VAL A 172 12.70 6.37 7.03
CA VAL A 172 13.28 5.48 8.04
C VAL A 172 13.16 4.05 7.56
N ASP A 173 14.26 3.31 7.52
CA ASP A 173 14.25 1.90 7.16
C ASP A 173 13.79 1.00 8.33
N SER A 174 13.64 -0.30 8.07
CA SER A 174 13.21 -1.27 9.09
C SER A 174 14.24 -1.53 10.19
N ASN A 175 15.47 -1.00 10.06
CA ASN A 175 16.50 -1.02 11.11
C ASN A 175 16.52 0.30 11.91
N ASN A 176 15.53 1.16 11.72
CA ASN A 176 15.45 2.50 12.29
C ASN A 176 16.58 3.44 11.84
N ARG A 177 17.23 3.17 10.71
CA ARG A 177 18.20 4.08 10.12
C ARG A 177 17.49 5.15 9.30
N VAL A 178 17.87 6.40 9.52
CA VAL A 178 17.36 7.55 8.78
C VAL A 178 18.17 7.74 7.50
N PHE A 179 17.48 7.87 6.37
CA PHE A 179 18.04 8.31 5.11
C PHE A 179 17.41 9.66 4.76
N SER A 180 18.15 10.75 4.96
CA SER A 180 17.64 12.10 4.74
C SER A 180 18.71 13.04 4.22
N ARG A 181 18.26 14.06 3.49
CA ARG A 181 19.05 15.24 3.12
C ARG A 181 18.11 16.39 2.76
N VAL A 182 18.66 17.58 2.58
CA VAL A 182 17.95 18.65 1.86
C VAL A 182 17.97 18.30 0.37
N ILE A 183 16.79 18.27 -0.23
CA ILE A 183 16.57 18.14 -1.68
C ILE A 183 16.07 19.47 -2.23
N GLU A 184 16.58 19.86 -3.39
CA GLU A 184 16.29 21.15 -4.03
C GLU A 184 15.61 20.97 -5.38
N GLN A 185 15.28 22.09 -6.04
CA GLN A 185 14.66 22.10 -7.35
C GLN A 185 15.37 21.19 -8.36
N GLY A 186 14.59 20.35 -9.03
CA GLY A 186 15.09 19.40 -10.03
C GLY A 186 15.47 18.04 -9.46
N GLU A 187 15.58 17.91 -8.14
CA GLU A 187 15.95 16.66 -7.49
C GLU A 187 14.75 15.76 -7.21
N VAL A 188 15.03 14.45 -7.16
CA VAL A 188 14.04 13.40 -6.96
C VAL A 188 14.43 12.54 -5.76
N MET A 189 13.46 12.19 -4.92
CA MET A 189 13.63 11.22 -3.84
C MET A 189 12.59 10.10 -3.95
N VAL A 190 13.00 8.88 -3.67
CA VAL A 190 12.12 7.70 -3.62
C VAL A 190 11.82 7.32 -2.17
N PHE A 191 10.56 6.97 -1.90
CA PHE A 191 10.11 6.44 -0.61
C PHE A 191 9.58 5.01 -0.83
N PRO A 192 10.29 3.98 -0.32
CA PRO A 192 9.85 2.60 -0.49
C PRO A 192 8.47 2.33 0.15
N LYS A 193 7.68 1.45 -0.49
CA LYS A 193 6.34 1.06 -0.03
C LYS A 193 6.31 0.75 1.47
N GLY A 194 5.38 1.40 2.18
CA GLY A 194 5.13 1.16 3.60
C GLY A 194 6.16 1.75 4.56
N LEU A 195 7.22 2.41 4.08
CA LEU A 195 8.19 3.05 4.98
C LEU A 195 7.74 4.45 5.40
N LEU A 196 7.96 4.73 6.68
CA LEU A 196 7.76 6.05 7.26
C LEU A 196 8.68 7.06 6.58
N HIS A 197 8.10 8.16 6.09
CA HIS A 197 8.83 9.27 5.50
C HIS A 197 8.22 10.61 5.89
N PHE A 198 8.96 11.69 5.64
CA PHE A 198 8.64 13.04 6.08
C PHE A 198 9.26 14.10 5.18
N GLN A 199 8.70 15.31 5.24
CA GLN A 199 9.22 16.49 4.57
C GLN A 199 9.07 17.74 5.45
N MET A 200 10.05 18.63 5.41
CA MET A 200 10.00 19.97 5.98
C MET A 200 10.61 20.97 5.00
N ASN A 201 9.91 22.06 4.72
CA ASN A 201 10.50 23.15 3.97
C ASN A 201 11.45 23.94 4.87
N VAL A 202 12.75 23.85 4.55
CA VAL A 202 13.84 24.52 5.28
C VAL A 202 14.40 25.72 4.53
N GLY A 203 13.86 26.02 3.34
CA GLY A 203 14.23 27.19 2.55
C GLY A 203 13.48 28.45 2.96
N GLU A 204 13.86 29.58 2.35
CA GLU A 204 13.29 30.91 2.61
C GLU A 204 12.01 31.20 1.80
N LYS A 205 11.64 30.31 0.88
CA LYS A 205 10.48 30.44 -0.01
C LYS A 205 9.59 29.22 0.09
N PRO A 206 8.29 29.33 -0.27
CA PRO A 206 7.42 28.16 -0.37
C PRO A 206 7.97 27.10 -1.32
N ALA A 207 7.86 25.83 -0.92
CA ALA A 207 8.29 24.69 -1.72
C ALA A 207 7.09 24.00 -2.38
N THR A 208 7.29 23.47 -3.59
CA THR A 208 6.28 22.69 -4.32
C THR A 208 6.92 21.38 -4.76
N ILE A 209 6.21 20.29 -4.48
CA ILE A 209 6.62 18.91 -4.75
C ILE A 209 5.50 18.24 -5.55
N PHE A 210 5.87 17.49 -6.58
CA PHE A 210 4.98 16.54 -7.22
C PHE A 210 5.45 15.14 -6.91
N ALA A 211 4.53 14.23 -6.60
CA ALA A 211 4.88 12.84 -6.40
C ALA A 211 3.96 11.89 -7.17
N CYS A 212 4.53 10.80 -7.65
CA CYS A 212 3.83 9.70 -8.31
C CYS A 212 3.92 8.46 -7.42
N LEU A 213 2.84 7.69 -7.35
CA LEU A 213 2.76 6.49 -6.55
C LEU A 213 2.31 5.32 -7.41
N ASN A 214 2.93 4.15 -7.24
CA ASN A 214 2.61 2.94 -8.01
C ASN A 214 1.40 2.16 -7.46
N SER A 215 0.35 2.89 -7.10
CA SER A 215 -0.99 2.37 -6.87
C SER A 215 -1.99 3.48 -7.12
N GLN A 216 -3.13 3.14 -7.70
CA GLN A 216 -4.30 4.00 -7.83
C GLN A 216 -4.91 4.35 -6.47
N ASN A 217 -4.64 3.53 -5.44
CA ASN A 217 -5.04 3.78 -4.07
C ASN A 217 -3.87 3.48 -3.11
N PRO A 218 -2.90 4.39 -2.96
CA PRO A 218 -1.71 4.17 -2.14
C PRO A 218 -2.04 4.02 -0.64
N GLY A 219 -3.17 4.60 -0.21
CA GLY A 219 -3.50 4.80 1.20
C GLY A 219 -2.61 5.85 1.84
N LEU A 220 -3.00 6.39 2.99
CA LEU A 220 -2.19 7.37 3.72
C LEU A 220 -2.42 7.18 5.21
N GLN A 221 -1.34 6.99 5.97
CA GLN A 221 -1.39 7.01 7.43
C GLN A 221 -0.38 8.01 7.96
N LYS A 222 -0.88 9.13 8.50
CA LYS A 222 -0.08 10.11 9.24
C LYS A 222 0.13 9.61 10.65
N ILE A 223 1.39 9.36 11.04
CA ILE A 223 1.74 8.74 12.31
C ILE A 223 1.16 9.50 13.51
N PRO A 224 1.28 10.84 13.61
CA PRO A 224 0.73 11.55 14.77
C PRO A 224 -0.78 11.38 14.91
N SER A 225 -1.53 11.48 13.81
CA SER A 225 -2.99 11.30 13.80
C SER A 225 -3.39 9.85 14.06
N ALA A 226 -2.65 8.88 13.52
CA ALA A 226 -2.93 7.46 13.70
C ALA A 226 -2.69 7.00 15.15
N ILE A 227 -1.71 7.59 15.84
CA ILE A 227 -1.38 7.23 17.23
C ILE A 227 -2.27 7.98 18.22
N PHE A 228 -2.41 9.30 18.06
CA PHE A 228 -3.06 10.16 19.05
C PHE A 228 -4.50 10.56 18.69
N GLY A 229 -4.99 10.26 17.48
CA GLY A 229 -6.34 10.61 17.02
C GLY A 229 -7.26 9.42 16.70
N SER A 230 -6.78 8.18 16.79
CA SER A 230 -7.56 6.98 16.40
C SER A 230 -8.34 6.32 17.53
N GLY A 231 -8.17 6.78 18.77
CA GLY A 231 -8.80 6.18 19.95
C GLY A 231 -8.09 4.94 20.49
N ILE A 232 -6.82 4.69 20.13
CA ILE A 232 -5.98 3.67 20.78
C ILE A 232 -6.03 3.88 22.30
N ASN A 233 -6.20 2.80 23.05
CA ASN A 233 -6.30 2.80 24.50
C ASN A 233 -5.15 3.59 25.16
N GLU A 234 -5.49 4.44 26.13
CA GLU A 234 -4.52 5.34 26.75
C GLU A 234 -3.43 4.63 27.53
N GLU A 235 -3.80 3.63 28.32
CA GLU A 235 -2.85 2.83 29.11
C GLU A 235 -1.83 2.14 28.19
N LEU A 236 -2.25 1.72 27.00
CA LEU A 236 -1.33 1.19 25.98
C LEU A 236 -0.34 2.26 25.52
N LEU A 237 -0.81 3.48 25.22
CA LEU A 237 0.08 4.57 24.80
C LEU A 237 1.03 5.01 25.92
N GLU A 238 0.56 5.04 27.17
CA GLU A 238 1.42 5.32 28.33
C GLU A 238 2.58 4.34 28.41
N LYS A 239 2.31 3.04 28.27
CA LYS A 239 3.34 1.99 28.27
C LYS A 239 4.25 2.05 27.04
N ALA A 240 3.68 2.33 25.87
CA ALA A 240 4.43 2.37 24.61
C ALA A 240 5.42 3.56 24.55
N PHE A 241 5.02 4.72 25.10
CA PHE A 241 5.83 5.94 25.06
C PHE A 241 6.58 6.24 26.37
N GLY A 242 6.28 5.55 27.46
CA GLY A 242 6.84 5.84 28.78
C GLY A 242 6.38 7.20 29.34
N LEU A 243 5.16 7.61 28.99
CA LEU A 243 4.58 8.92 29.35
C LEU A 243 3.39 8.73 30.30
N ASN A 244 3.09 9.75 31.09
CA ASN A 244 1.91 9.74 31.96
C ASN A 244 0.63 10.21 31.24
N HIS A 245 -0.51 9.92 31.84
CA HIS A 245 -1.85 10.33 31.39
C HIS A 245 -1.93 11.80 30.94
N LYS A 246 -1.38 12.74 31.73
CA LYS A 246 -1.41 14.17 31.39
C LYS A 246 -0.64 14.48 30.11
N GLN A 247 0.49 13.81 29.88
CA GLN A 247 1.29 13.96 28.67
C GLN A 247 0.58 13.36 27.46
N ILE A 248 0.04 12.14 27.57
CA ILE A 248 -0.74 11.51 26.50
C ILE A 248 -1.98 12.34 26.15
N GLY A 249 -2.77 12.74 27.15
CA GLY A 249 -3.93 13.61 26.96
C GLY A 249 -3.58 14.95 26.32
N THR A 250 -2.39 15.51 26.58
CA THR A 250 -1.92 16.73 25.90
C THR A 250 -1.65 16.51 24.41
N MET A 251 -1.06 15.37 24.04
CA MET A 251 -0.82 15.04 22.63
C MET A 251 -2.13 14.78 21.87
N ARG A 252 -3.10 14.11 22.51
CA ARG A 252 -4.42 13.82 21.92
C ARG A 252 -5.24 15.07 21.62
N ARG A 253 -5.25 16.06 22.52
CA ARG A 253 -6.02 17.32 22.34
C ARG A 253 -5.74 18.04 21.03
N ARG A 254 -4.58 17.82 20.41
CA ARG A 254 -4.25 18.42 19.10
C ARG A 254 -5.02 17.79 17.94
N PHE A 255 -5.56 16.58 18.12
CA PHE A 255 -6.26 15.79 17.11
C PHE A 255 -7.76 15.63 17.40
N ASP A 256 -8.22 16.05 18.57
CA ASP A 256 -9.64 16.14 18.86
C ASP A 256 -10.32 17.14 17.91
N PRO A 257 -11.57 16.88 17.48
CA PRO A 257 -12.34 17.86 16.73
C PRO A 257 -12.39 19.16 17.54
N LYS A 258 -11.95 20.28 16.94
CA LYS A 258 -12.13 21.60 17.56
C LYS A 258 -13.65 21.81 17.69
N THR A 259 -14.16 21.80 18.92
CA THR A 259 -15.56 22.17 19.19
C THR A 259 -15.73 23.61 18.75
N VAL A 260 -16.45 23.82 17.64
CA VAL A 260 -16.90 25.14 17.23
C VAL A 260 -18.03 25.51 18.20
N ASN A 261 -17.73 26.36 19.17
CA ASN A 261 -18.74 27.08 19.95
C ASN A 261 -19.21 28.29 19.14
#